data_AF-A0A5K7ZTE3-F1
#
_entry.id   AF-A0A5K7ZTE3-F1
#
_cell.length_a   1.000
_cell.length_b   1.000
_cell.length_c   1.000
_cell.angle_alpha   90.00
_cell.angle_beta   90.00
_cell.angle_gamma   90.00
#
_symmetry.space_group_name_H-M   'P 1'
#
loop_
_entity.id
_entity.type
_entity.pdbx_description
1 polymer ?
#
loop_
_entity_poly.entity_id
_entity_poly.type
_entity_poly.pdbx_seq_one_letter_code
_entity_poly.pdbx_strand_id
1 'polypeptide(L)' 'METTWVFAFDDRDKVSAYMGQDWDAARGLLGGKGANLSEMARIGLPVPPGFTVSTEACNAFLQ' A
#
# COMPACT_ATOMS: atom_id res chain seq x y z
N MET A 1 5.07 -8.38 14.79
CA MET A 1 5.26 -7.60 13.55
C MET A 1 5.16 -6.14 13.95
N GLU A 2 6.03 -5.28 13.42
CA GLU A 2 5.94 -3.85 13.63
C GLU A 2 4.82 -3.28 12.74
N THR A 3 3.92 -2.49 13.31
CA THR A 3 2.77 -1.95 12.58
C THR A 3 3.22 -0.85 11.63
N THR A 4 2.90 -0.99 10.34
CA THR A 4 3.17 0.03 9.32
C THR A 4 1.85 0.60 8.81
N TRP A 5 1.67 1.91 8.97
CA TRP A 5 0.47 2.60 8.52
C TRP A 5 0.62 3.29 7.16
N VAL A 6 1.85 3.57 6.75
CA VAL A 6 2.16 4.37 5.57
C VAL A 6 3.07 3.61 4.63
N PHE A 7 2.68 3.55 3.36
CA PHE A 7 3.37 2.84 2.29
C PHE A 7 3.64 3.81 1.14
N ALA A 8 4.91 4.01 0.77
CA ALA A 8 5.24 4.77 -0.43
C ALA A 8 4.76 4.02 -1.69
N PHE A 9 4.54 4.71 -2.80
CA PHE A 9 4.08 4.06 -4.03
C PHE A 9 5.09 3.05 -4.59
N ASP A 10 6.38 3.29 -4.38
CA ASP A 10 7.48 2.43 -4.80
C ASP A 10 7.82 1.30 -3.80
N ASP A 11 7.21 1.27 -2.62
CA ASP A 11 7.46 0.30 -1.54
C ASP A 11 6.68 -1.03 -1.70
N ARG A 12 6.57 -1.58 -2.92
CA ARG A 12 5.78 -2.81 -3.14
C ARG A 12 6.29 -4.02 -2.36
N ASP A 13 7.61 -4.15 -2.23
CA ASP A 13 8.21 -5.28 -1.52
C ASP A 13 7.83 -5.26 -0.04
N LYS A 14 7.72 -4.04 0.53
CA LYS A 14 7.23 -3.82 1.90
C LYS A 14 5.77 -4.22 2.05
N VAL A 15 4.92 -3.84 1.08
CA VAL A 15 3.49 -4.23 1.04
C VAL A 15 3.35 -5.74 0.94
N SER A 16 4.15 -6.37 0.09
CA SER A 16 4.12 -7.82 -0.13
C SER A 16 4.60 -8.58 1.11
N ALA A 17 5.64 -8.09 1.79
CA ALA A 17 6.10 -8.64 3.06
C ALA A 17 5.05 -8.50 4.18
N TYR A 18 4.29 -7.40 4.19
CA TYR A 18 3.22 -7.16 5.15
C TYR A 18 1.98 -8.05 4.89
N MET A 19 1.64 -8.28 3.62
CA MET A 19 0.44 -9.04 3.21
C MET A 19 0.69 -10.52 2.90
N GLY A 20 1.90 -11.03 3.09
CA GLY A 20 2.22 -12.45 2.85
C GLY A 20 2.30 -12.84 1.36
N GLN A 21 2.77 -11.94 0.51
CA GLN A 21 2.92 -12.12 -0.95
C GLN A 21 1.61 -12.27 -1.75
N ASP A 22 0.46 -11.96 -1.15
CA ASP A 22 -0.83 -11.84 -1.85
C ASP A 22 -1.10 -10.38 -2.27
N TRP A 23 -1.01 -10.11 -3.56
CA TRP A 23 -1.24 -8.77 -4.11
C TRP A 23 -2.73 -8.39 -4.20
N ASP A 24 -3.63 -9.36 -4.31
CA ASP A 24 -5.06 -9.05 -4.28
C ASP A 24 -5.47 -8.62 -2.87
N ALA A 25 -4.88 -9.22 -1.83
CA ALA A 25 -5.06 -8.80 -0.45
C ALA A 25 -4.54 -7.37 -0.20
N ALA A 26 -3.48 -6.93 -0.90
CA ALA A 26 -2.94 -5.58 -0.78
C ALA A 26 -3.94 -4.48 -1.18
N ARG A 27 -4.93 -4.78 -2.04
CA ARG A 27 -6.02 -3.85 -2.36
C ARG A 27 -6.92 -3.58 -1.15
N GLY A 28 -7.06 -4.55 -0.24
CA GLY A 28 -7.76 -4.37 1.03
C GLY A 28 -7.02 -3.42 1.96
N LEU A 29 -5.68 -3.52 2.01
CA LEU A 29 -4.82 -2.68 2.85
C LEU A 29 -4.65 -1.25 2.32
N LEU A 30 -4.41 -1.09 1.02
CA LEU A 30 -4.10 0.21 0.39
C LEU A 30 -5.32 0.88 -0.25
N GLY A 31 -6.43 0.16 -0.39
CA GLY A 31 -7.54 0.54 -1.26
C GLY A 31 -7.18 0.41 -2.76
N GLY A 32 -8.21 0.38 -3.61
CA GLY A 32 -8.03 0.17 -5.06
C GLY A 32 -7.19 1.25 -5.76
N LYS A 33 -7.29 2.52 -5.34
CA LYS A 33 -6.48 3.61 -5.91
C LYS A 33 -5.02 3.54 -5.47
N GLY A 34 -4.76 3.34 -4.19
CA GLY A 34 -3.40 3.22 -3.64
C GLY A 34 -2.65 2.02 -4.23
N ALA A 35 -3.33 0.88 -4.34
CA ALA A 35 -2.78 -0.30 -4.99
C ALA A 35 -2.45 -0.07 -6.48
N ASN A 36 -3.33 0.60 -7.22
CA ASN A 36 -3.07 0.93 -8.62
C ASN A 36 -1.93 1.95 -8.79
N LEU A 37 -1.82 2.96 -7.92
CA LEU A 37 -0.70 3.91 -7.93
C LEU A 37 0.63 3.22 -7.66
N SER A 38 0.67 2.30 -6.70
CA SER A 38 1.85 1.50 -6.42
C SER A 38 2.22 0.59 -7.60
N GLU A 39 1.22 0.00 -8.27
CA GLU A 39 1.48 -0.84 -9.43
C GLU A 39 1.95 -0.04 -10.66
N MET A 40 1.42 1.17 -10.86
CA MET A 40 1.91 2.09 -11.89
C MET A 40 3.37 2.52 -11.63
N ALA A 41 3.71 2.83 -10.37
CA ALA A 41 5.09 3.14 -9.99
C ALA A 41 6.03 1.95 -10.23
N ARG A 42 5.60 0.73 -9.88
CA ARG A 42 6.38 -0.51 -10.11
C ARG A 42 6.71 -0.76 -11.57
N ILE A 43 5.74 -0.60 -12.47
CA ILE A 43 5.96 -0.83 -13.90
C ILE A 43 6.73 0.31 -14.58
N GLY A 44 7.16 1.33 -13.82
CA GLY A 44 7.98 2.43 -14.31
C GLY A 44 7.19 3.53 -15.02
N LEU A 45 5.88 3.62 -14.80
CA LEU A 45 5.13 4.80 -15.27
C LEU A 45 5.54 6.04 -14.45
N PRO A 46 5.54 7.24 -15.05
CA PRO A 46 5.89 8.48 -14.36
C PRO A 46 4.78 8.92 -13.41
N VAL A 47 4.66 8.23 -12.28
CA VAL A 47 3.79 8.59 -11.16
C VAL A 47 4.55 9.57 -10.27
N PRO A 48 3.98 10.73 -9.92
CA PRO A 48 4.59 11.61 -8.93
C PRO A 48 4.83 10.86 -7.61
N PRO A 49 5.93 11.13 -6.89
CA PRO A 49 6.21 10.48 -5.61
C PRO A 49 5.09 10.77 -4.62
N GLY A 50 4.76 9.76 -3.82
CA GLY A 50 3.66 9.83 -2.87
C GLY A 50 3.53 8.56 -2.05
N PHE A 51 2.50 8.51 -1.22
CA PHE A 51 2.25 7.40 -0.31
C PHE A 51 0.76 7.17 -0.13
N THR A 52 0.43 5.98 0.37
CA THR A 52 -0.90 5.58 0.81
C THR A 52 -0.89 5.37 2.32
N VAL A 53 -1.86 5.96 3.01
CA VAL A 53 -2.18 5.62 4.40
C VAL A 53 -3.16 4.44 4.37
N SER A 54 -2.85 3.38 5.11
CA SER A 54 -3.60 2.11 5.03
C SER A 54 -5.04 2.21 5.54
N THR A 55 -5.89 1.30 5.08
CA THR A 55 -7.24 1.11 5.60
C THR A 55 -7.24 0.67 7.06
N GLU A 56 -6.22 -0.06 7.50
CA GLU A 56 -6.03 -0.39 8.91
C GLU A 56 -5.84 0.88 9.76
N ALA A 57 -5.10 1.88 9.26
CA ALA A 57 -4.93 3.15 9.97
C ALA A 57 -6.25 3.91 10.10
N CYS A 58 -7.10 3.84 9.06
CA CYS A 58 -8.46 4.36 9.10
C CYS A 58 -9.29 3.67 10.20
N ASN A 59 -9.25 2.34 10.26
CA ASN A 59 -9.97 1.59 11.29
C ASN A 59 -9.45 1.88 12.70
N ALA A 60 -8.14 2.07 12.86
CA ALA A 60 -7.53 2.42 14.15
C ALA A 60 -7.93 3.83 14.62
N PHE A 61 -8.15 4.77 13.70
CA PHE A 61 -8.65 6.11 14.02
C PHE A 61 -10.11 6.12 14.50
N LEU A 62 -10.92 5.15 14.07
CA LEU A 62 -12.34 5.05 14.44
C LEU A 62 -12.60 4.33 15.77
N GLN A 63 -11.57 3.76 16.40
CA GLN A 63 -11.63 3.13 17.73
C GLN A 63 -11.45 4.18 18.82
#